data_AF-A0A2E4Y657-F1
#
_entry.id   AF-A0A2E4Y657-F1
#
_cell.length_a   1.000
_cell.length_b   1.000
_cell.length_c   1.000
_cell.angle_alpha   90.00
_cell.angle_beta   90.00
_cell.angle_gamma   90.00
#
_symmetry.space_group_name_H-M   'P 1'
#
loop_
_entity.id
_entity.type
_entity.pdbx_description
1 polymer ?
#
loop_
_entity_poly.entity_id
_entity_poly.type
_entity_poly.pdbx_seq_one_letter_code
_entity_poly.pdbx_strand_id
1 'polypeptide(L)'
;MVLLYLKNSPSFKKKLGKKCMELGEEKSPGIEINRFISLSLPNDFTHLLKMDIHKKGSLINYLNSYFLDRPSLYALVQKYLVQNSNGDGLEDFFHSTSWYNLRAKIAAIYIGFKEEGRWPDKINPSYVDELLLFEEKIKRYSVDGYSRGFLFAFYLKMVQVHSKQKNSFFPLSMINLLPLTKSKSIKIDWLLLIIFKFQQFFGEEKLIEKLKMGIPFEKNFSSLSHSQKEDFFSEGLSYAYSINDKETLLNLL
;
A
#
# COMPACT_ATOMS: atom_id res chain seq x y z
N MET A 1 -1.49 -7.77 -17.23
CA MET A 1 -1.11 -8.92 -16.34
C MET A 1 -1.83 -8.96 -14.98
N VAL A 2 -2.60 -7.94 -14.55
CA VAL A 2 -3.60 -8.08 -13.46
C VAL A 2 -4.63 -9.19 -13.79
N LEU A 3 -4.90 -9.36 -15.09
CA LEU A 3 -5.66 -10.45 -15.74
C LEU A 3 -4.93 -11.82 -15.79
N LEU A 4 -3.63 -11.89 -15.45
CA LEU A 4 -2.85 -13.14 -15.46
C LEU A 4 -2.45 -13.57 -14.05
N TYR A 5 -2.38 -12.64 -13.08
CA TYR A 5 -2.00 -12.96 -11.70
C TYR A 5 -3.11 -13.60 -10.87
N LEU A 6 -4.38 -13.53 -11.30
CA LEU A 6 -5.48 -14.32 -10.70
C LEU A 6 -5.60 -15.73 -11.28
N LYS A 7 -4.80 -16.09 -12.30
CA LYS A 7 -4.90 -17.37 -13.03
C LYS A 7 -4.12 -18.54 -12.41
N ASN A 8 -3.23 -18.29 -11.43
CA ASN A 8 -2.28 -19.30 -10.94
C ASN A 8 -2.46 -19.72 -9.46
N SER A 9 -3.70 -19.87 -8.96
CA SER A 9 -3.94 -20.49 -7.64
C SER A 9 -4.56 -21.89 -7.78
N PRO A 10 -3.75 -22.96 -7.87
CA PRO A 10 -4.23 -24.33 -7.93
C PRO A 10 -4.55 -24.84 -6.51
N SER A 11 -5.82 -24.75 -6.11
CA SER A 11 -6.46 -25.70 -5.17
C SER A 11 -7.92 -25.30 -4.94
N PHE A 12 -8.76 -25.76 -5.86
CA PHE A 12 -10.21 -25.64 -5.78
C PHE A 12 -10.79 -27.04 -5.57
N LYS A 13 -11.15 -27.36 -4.31
CA LYS A 13 -12.33 -28.18 -3.91
C LYS A 13 -12.31 -28.45 -2.40
N LYS A 14 -13.45 -28.20 -1.75
CA LYS A 14 -13.89 -28.60 -0.38
C LYS A 14 -13.13 -28.04 0.83
N LYS A 15 -13.73 -27.02 1.46
CA LYS A 15 -14.29 -27.05 2.84
C LYS A 15 -14.85 -25.67 3.21
N LEU A 16 -16.17 -25.56 3.25
CA LEU A 16 -16.86 -24.47 3.94
C LEU A 16 -16.95 -24.87 5.42
N GLY A 17 -16.13 -24.22 6.25
CA GLY A 17 -16.19 -24.31 7.71
C GLY A 17 -16.54 -22.94 8.28
N LYS A 18 -17.71 -22.88 8.94
CA LYS A 18 -18.25 -21.77 9.72
C LYS A 18 -17.20 -21.15 10.66
N LYS A 19 -16.89 -19.86 10.49
CA LYS A 19 -16.66 -18.87 11.57
C LYS A 19 -16.26 -17.52 10.96
N CYS A 20 -17.11 -16.51 11.10
CA CYS A 20 -16.77 -15.08 11.20
C CYS A 20 -18.09 -14.31 11.34
N MET A 21 -18.59 -14.21 12.57
CA MET A 21 -19.45 -13.12 13.02
C MET A 21 -18.89 -12.70 14.38
N GLU A 22 -18.98 -11.40 14.65
CA GLU A 22 -18.35 -10.61 15.72
C GLU A 22 -17.13 -9.81 15.25
N LEU A 23 -17.41 -8.79 14.45
CA LEU A 23 -16.63 -7.55 14.44
C LEU A 23 -17.63 -6.41 14.67
N GLY A 24 -17.46 -5.69 15.78
CA GLY A 24 -18.32 -4.60 16.19
C GLY A 24 -18.39 -3.50 15.14
N GLU A 25 -19.60 -3.04 14.87
CA GLU A 25 -19.89 -1.91 14.00
C GLU A 25 -19.52 -0.60 14.71
N GLU A 26 -18.28 -0.13 14.56
CA GLU A 26 -18.01 1.29 14.68
C GLU A 26 -18.37 1.96 13.35
N LYS A 27 -19.52 2.65 13.33
CA LYS A 27 -19.88 3.58 12.24
C LYS A 27 -18.91 4.76 12.27
N SER A 28 -17.77 4.62 11.60
CA SER A 28 -16.90 5.75 11.30
C SER A 28 -17.63 6.67 10.31
N PRO A 29 -17.65 8.00 10.56
CA PRO A 29 -18.14 8.97 9.58
C PRO A 29 -17.16 8.99 8.41
N GLY A 30 -17.45 8.16 7.40
CA GLY A 30 -16.59 7.97 6.24
C GLY A 30 -16.54 9.23 5.40
N ILE A 31 -15.35 9.82 5.28
CA ILE A 31 -15.04 10.72 4.19
C ILE A 31 -14.76 9.86 2.96
N GLU A 32 -15.55 10.08 1.93
CA GLU A 32 -15.38 9.42 0.64
C GLU A 32 -14.09 9.92 0.00
N ILE A 33 -13.14 9.01 -0.23
CA ILE A 33 -12.18 9.20 -1.31
C ILE A 33 -13.00 9.28 -2.58
N ASN A 34 -13.26 10.48 -3.07
CA ASN A 34 -14.00 10.62 -4.32
C ASN A 34 -13.18 10.06 -5.48
N ARG A 35 -11.85 10.24 -5.47
CA ARG A 35 -10.94 9.71 -6.50
C ARG A 35 -9.50 9.53 -6.01
N PHE A 36 -8.82 8.53 -6.56
CA PHE A 36 -7.36 8.45 -6.56
C PHE A 36 -6.75 9.52 -7.49
N ILE A 37 -5.70 10.20 -7.04
CA ILE A 37 -5.05 11.29 -7.79
C ILE A 37 -3.57 10.98 -8.03
N SER A 38 -3.05 11.56 -9.11
CA SER A 38 -1.64 11.42 -9.46
C SER A 38 -0.76 12.29 -8.54
N LEU A 39 0.20 11.68 -7.86
CA LEU A 39 1.18 12.33 -6.99
C LEU A 39 2.59 11.87 -7.33
N SER A 40 3.55 12.79 -7.45
CA SER A 40 4.96 12.41 -7.56
C SER A 40 5.52 11.99 -6.20
N LEU A 41 5.36 10.71 -5.82
CA LEU A 41 5.99 10.16 -4.61
C LEU A 41 7.50 9.93 -4.81
N PRO A 42 8.28 9.82 -3.73
CA PRO A 42 9.72 9.60 -3.83
C PRO A 42 10.03 8.23 -4.44
N ASN A 43 10.47 8.22 -5.71
CA ASN A 43 10.72 7.02 -6.51
C ASN A 43 11.62 6.00 -5.80
N ASP A 44 12.68 6.48 -5.16
CA ASP A 44 13.63 5.61 -4.47
C ASP A 44 13.00 4.91 -3.27
N PHE A 45 12.06 5.56 -2.60
CA PHE A 45 11.38 4.98 -1.45
C PHE A 45 10.26 4.04 -1.88
N THR A 46 9.44 4.43 -2.86
CA THR A 46 8.36 3.57 -3.38
C THR A 46 8.93 2.30 -4.03
N HIS A 47 10.10 2.39 -4.66
CA HIS A 47 10.83 1.21 -5.15
C HIS A 47 11.13 0.22 -4.03
N LEU A 48 11.75 0.67 -2.93
CA LEU A 48 12.06 -0.22 -1.80
C LEU A 48 10.81 -0.89 -1.21
N LEU A 49 9.68 -0.17 -1.11
CA LEU A 49 8.43 -0.72 -0.57
C LEU A 49 7.80 -1.81 -1.45
N LYS A 50 8.07 -1.80 -2.76
CA LYS A 50 7.57 -2.82 -3.71
C LYS A 50 8.43 -4.08 -3.74
N MET A 51 9.65 -4.02 -3.21
CA MET A 51 10.60 -5.13 -3.29
C MET A 51 10.30 -6.24 -2.31
N ASP A 52 10.73 -7.45 -2.69
CA ASP A 52 10.79 -8.61 -1.81
C ASP A 52 12.09 -8.53 -0.98
N ILE A 53 11.98 -8.20 0.29
CA ILE A 53 13.15 -8.08 1.18
C ILE A 53 13.76 -9.45 1.52
N HIS A 54 13.06 -10.56 1.31
CA HIS A 54 13.54 -11.91 1.63
C HIS A 54 14.38 -12.53 0.52
N LYS A 55 14.14 -12.16 -0.75
CA LYS A 55 14.89 -12.70 -1.91
C LYS A 55 16.32 -12.14 -2.05
N LYS A 56 16.65 -11.08 -1.33
CA LYS A 56 17.94 -10.40 -1.41
C LYS A 56 18.86 -10.91 -0.30
N GLY A 57 19.66 -11.95 -0.59
CA GLY A 57 20.65 -12.58 0.31
C GLY A 57 20.88 -11.88 1.65
N SER A 58 21.85 -10.96 1.71
CA SER A 58 21.98 -9.98 2.81
C SER A 58 21.20 -8.72 2.45
N LEU A 59 20.01 -8.55 3.06
CA LEU A 59 19.21 -7.33 2.97
C LEU A 59 20.06 -6.09 3.29
N ILE A 60 20.96 -6.21 4.27
CA ILE A 60 21.84 -5.12 4.70
C ILE A 60 22.77 -4.69 3.58
N ASN A 61 23.42 -5.63 2.90
CA ASN A 61 24.32 -5.30 1.77
C ASN A 61 23.55 -4.65 0.62
N TYR A 62 22.32 -5.12 0.37
CA TYR A 62 21.45 -4.52 -0.62
C TYR A 62 21.05 -3.09 -0.23
N LEU A 63 20.64 -2.86 1.02
CA LEU A 63 20.29 -1.52 1.49
C LEU A 63 21.51 -0.60 1.42
N ASN A 64 22.66 -1.01 1.96
CA ASN A 64 23.91 -0.25 1.89
C ASN A 64 24.22 0.24 0.46
N SER A 65 24.31 -0.70 -0.50
CA SER A 65 24.54 -0.34 -1.90
C SER A 65 23.44 0.56 -2.46
N TYR A 66 22.17 0.23 -2.21
CA TYR A 66 21.02 0.99 -2.70
C TYR A 66 21.02 2.45 -2.25
N PHE A 67 21.31 2.70 -0.97
CA PHE A 67 21.39 4.04 -0.41
C PHE A 67 22.62 4.79 -0.94
N LEU A 68 23.80 4.16 -0.99
CA LEU A 68 25.01 4.79 -1.53
C LEU A 68 24.85 5.24 -2.99
N ASP A 69 24.13 4.46 -3.80
CA ASP A 69 23.80 4.81 -5.19
C ASP A 69 22.80 5.98 -5.32
N ARG A 70 22.22 6.45 -4.20
CA ARG A 70 21.17 7.47 -4.15
C ARG A 70 21.50 8.56 -3.13
N PRO A 71 22.35 9.54 -3.50
CA PRO A 71 22.89 10.54 -2.58
C PRO A 71 21.81 11.29 -1.78
N SER A 72 20.68 11.64 -2.40
CA SER A 72 19.60 12.35 -1.72
C SER A 72 18.93 11.53 -0.62
N LEU A 73 18.68 10.24 -0.89
CA LEU A 73 18.08 9.33 0.09
C LEU A 73 19.10 8.97 1.18
N TYR A 74 20.37 8.78 0.80
CA TYR A 74 21.47 8.57 1.74
C TYR A 74 21.63 9.74 2.71
N ALA A 75 21.67 10.97 2.21
CA ALA A 75 21.79 12.18 3.02
C ALA A 75 20.62 12.30 4.02
N LEU A 76 19.40 11.94 3.60
CA LEU A 76 18.23 11.93 4.45
C LEU A 76 18.36 10.88 5.57
N VAL A 77 18.77 9.65 5.24
CA VAL A 77 19.01 8.60 6.25
C VAL A 77 20.13 9.01 7.22
N GLN A 78 21.24 9.55 6.71
CA GLN A 78 22.35 10.02 7.53
C GLN A 78 21.90 11.10 8.52
N LYS A 79 21.25 12.16 8.02
CA LYS A 79 20.79 13.29 8.83
C LYS A 79 19.82 12.87 9.93
N TYR A 80 18.85 12.01 9.60
CA TYR A 80 17.72 11.77 10.50
C TYR A 80 17.84 10.50 11.33
N LEU A 81 18.59 9.50 10.84
CA LEU A 81 18.61 8.17 11.41
C LEU A 81 19.96 7.84 12.03
N VAL A 82 21.05 8.18 11.36
CA VAL A 82 22.41 7.82 11.79
C VAL A 82 23.00 8.82 12.77
N GLN A 83 22.76 10.12 12.61
CA GLN A 83 23.23 11.14 13.57
C GLN A 83 22.66 10.97 14.99
N ASN A 84 21.58 10.21 15.13
CA ASN A 84 20.96 9.87 16.42
C ASN A 84 21.39 8.51 16.97
N SER A 85 22.14 7.70 16.20
CA SER A 85 22.81 6.48 16.70
C SER A 85 24.21 6.85 17.20
N ASN A 86 24.74 6.09 18.16
CA ASN A 86 25.93 6.41 18.97
C ASN A 86 27.29 6.43 18.22
N GLY A 87 27.37 7.04 17.04
CA GLY A 87 28.59 7.13 16.23
C GLY A 87 28.81 5.97 15.26
N ASP A 88 27.87 5.04 15.21
CA ASP A 88 27.93 3.86 14.36
C ASP A 88 27.58 4.19 12.89
N GLY A 89 28.25 3.55 11.94
CA GLY A 89 28.07 3.82 10.51
C GLY A 89 26.70 3.42 9.97
N LEU A 90 26.44 3.67 8.69
CA LEU A 90 25.19 3.25 8.02
C LEU A 90 24.97 1.72 8.11
N GLU A 91 26.06 0.96 8.06
CA GLU A 91 26.06 -0.50 8.13
C GLU A 91 25.58 -1.00 9.50
N ASP A 92 26.18 -0.51 10.59
CA ASP A 92 25.77 -0.81 11.96
C ASP A 92 24.32 -0.38 12.25
N PHE A 93 23.92 0.76 11.69
CA PHE A 93 22.54 1.23 11.77
C PHE A 93 21.56 0.24 11.11
N PHE A 94 21.90 -0.33 9.95
CA PHE A 94 21.07 -1.36 9.32
C PHE A 94 21.15 -2.72 10.01
N HIS A 95 22.25 -3.05 10.69
CA HIS A 95 22.33 -4.23 11.55
C HIS A 95 21.43 -4.12 12.78
N SER A 96 21.32 -2.92 13.36
CA SER A 96 20.53 -2.66 14.56
C SER A 96 19.06 -2.31 14.29
N THR A 97 18.71 -1.88 13.07
CA THR A 97 17.37 -1.41 12.72
C THR A 97 16.65 -2.36 11.76
N SER A 98 15.47 -2.84 12.16
CA SER A 98 14.61 -3.63 11.27
C SER A 98 14.12 -2.82 10.06
N TRP A 99 13.94 -3.47 8.91
CA TRP A 99 13.34 -2.84 7.72
C TRP A 99 12.00 -2.16 8.03
N TYR A 100 11.18 -2.77 8.88
CA TYR A 100 9.89 -2.24 9.32
C TYR A 100 10.04 -0.87 10.01
N ASN A 101 11.02 -0.73 10.90
CA ASN A 101 11.30 0.53 11.57
C ASN A 101 11.92 1.56 10.62
N LEU A 102 12.83 1.13 9.75
CA LEU A 102 13.49 2.01 8.77
C LEU A 102 12.46 2.66 7.83
N ARG A 103 11.59 1.86 7.19
CA ARG A 103 10.60 2.39 6.26
C ARG A 103 9.59 3.31 6.94
N ALA A 104 9.21 3.02 8.19
CA ALA A 104 8.31 3.87 8.97
C ALA A 104 8.95 5.24 9.25
N LYS A 105 10.22 5.28 9.67
CA LYS A 105 10.95 6.52 9.88
C LYS A 105 11.12 7.33 8.59
N ILE A 106 11.45 6.68 7.47
CA ILE A 106 11.57 7.36 6.16
C ILE A 106 10.22 7.94 5.71
N ALA A 107 9.12 7.18 5.86
CA ALA A 107 7.78 7.67 5.55
C ALA A 107 7.39 8.88 6.40
N ALA A 108 7.67 8.85 7.71
CA ALA A 108 7.41 9.97 8.62
C ALA A 108 8.15 11.25 8.19
N ILE A 109 9.39 11.14 7.72
CA ILE A 109 10.16 12.29 7.21
C ILE A 109 9.50 12.88 5.95
N TYR A 110 9.08 12.04 5.00
CA TYR A 110 8.42 12.51 3.78
C TYR A 110 7.03 13.11 4.05
N ILE A 111 6.25 12.52 4.97
CA ILE A 111 4.95 13.06 5.38
C ILE A 111 5.15 14.41 6.07
N GLY A 112 6.07 14.50 7.04
CA GLY A 112 6.38 15.76 7.71
C GLY A 112 6.85 16.85 6.74
N PHE A 113 7.69 16.50 5.76
CA PHE A 113 8.08 17.44 4.70
C PHE A 113 6.89 17.96 3.90
N LYS A 114 5.92 17.09 3.57
CA LYS A 114 4.72 17.49 2.82
C LYS A 114 3.73 18.29 3.65
N GLU A 115 3.59 17.99 4.94
CA GLU A 115 2.70 18.74 5.83
C GLU A 115 3.25 20.12 6.19
N GLU A 116 4.55 20.21 6.51
CA GLU A 116 5.18 21.44 6.99
C GLU A 116 5.80 22.30 5.87
N GLY A 117 6.01 21.74 4.67
CA GLY A 117 6.68 22.43 3.56
C GLY A 117 8.20 22.58 3.73
N ARG A 118 8.77 22.04 4.81
CA ARG A 118 10.20 22.04 5.13
C ARG A 118 10.60 20.70 5.72
N TRP A 119 11.87 20.33 5.62
CA TRP A 119 12.33 19.09 6.24
C TRP A 119 12.23 19.20 7.76
N PRO A 120 11.67 18.18 8.45
CA PRO A 120 11.44 18.27 9.89
C PRO A 120 12.76 18.36 10.65
N ASP A 121 12.77 18.96 11.84
CA ASP A 121 13.97 18.99 12.69
C ASP A 121 14.16 17.65 13.44
N LYS A 122 13.05 17.00 13.78
CA LYS A 122 12.99 15.68 14.41
C LYS A 122 11.91 14.84 13.76
N ILE A 123 12.12 13.52 13.71
CA ILE A 123 11.10 12.60 13.19
C ILE A 123 9.94 12.54 14.18
N ASN A 124 8.74 12.90 13.71
CA ASN A 124 7.53 12.65 14.46
C ASN A 124 6.95 11.26 14.09
N PRO A 125 6.99 10.25 14.99
CA PRO A 125 6.47 8.93 14.70
C PRO A 125 4.95 8.92 14.49
N SER A 126 4.20 9.90 15.01
CA SER A 126 2.74 9.92 14.87
C SER A 126 2.26 10.05 13.42
N TYR A 127 3.13 10.48 12.51
CA TYR A 127 2.82 10.54 11.08
C TYR A 127 2.55 9.18 10.44
N VAL A 128 3.02 8.09 11.06
CA VAL A 128 2.92 6.74 10.48
C VAL A 128 2.05 5.78 11.27
N ASP A 129 1.47 6.19 12.41
CA ASP A 129 0.63 5.32 13.25
C ASP A 129 -0.55 4.73 12.46
N GLU A 130 -1.25 5.57 11.68
CA GLU A 130 -2.37 5.11 10.85
C GLU A 130 -1.92 4.14 9.74
N LEU A 131 -0.73 4.33 9.17
CA LEU A 131 -0.19 3.48 8.11
C LEU A 131 0.16 2.10 8.66
N LEU A 132 0.78 2.06 9.85
CA LEU A 132 1.14 0.83 10.53
C LEU A 132 -0.11 0.07 10.98
N LEU A 133 -1.11 0.76 11.53
CA LEU A 133 -2.39 0.16 11.90
C LEU A 133 -3.11 -0.42 10.67
N PHE A 134 -3.10 0.31 9.55
CA PHE A 134 -3.67 -0.16 8.30
C PHE A 134 -2.97 -1.43 7.80
N GLU A 135 -1.64 -1.43 7.76
CA GLU A 135 -0.85 -2.57 7.32
C GLU A 135 -1.09 -3.81 8.19
N GLU A 136 -1.14 -3.65 9.51
CA GLU A 136 -1.40 -4.76 10.44
C GLU A 136 -2.78 -5.39 10.19
N LYS A 137 -3.81 -4.57 9.91
CA LYS A 137 -5.16 -5.07 9.58
C LYS A 137 -5.21 -5.93 8.32
N ILE A 138 -4.34 -5.65 7.33
CA ILE A 138 -4.32 -6.38 6.05
C ILE A 138 -3.23 -7.45 5.96
N LYS A 139 -2.33 -7.54 6.94
CA LYS A 139 -1.15 -8.40 6.95
C LYS A 139 -1.45 -9.87 6.63
N ARG A 140 -2.55 -10.41 7.19
CA ARG A 140 -2.97 -11.81 6.95
C ARG A 140 -3.33 -12.10 5.49
N TYR A 141 -3.57 -11.08 4.68
CA TYR A 141 -3.91 -11.16 3.25
C TYR A 141 -2.74 -10.77 2.33
N SER A 142 -1.62 -10.33 2.89
CA SER A 142 -0.42 -10.02 2.11
C SER A 142 0.56 -11.19 2.17
N VAL A 143 1.29 -11.38 1.08
CA VAL A 143 2.50 -12.21 1.10
C VAL A 143 3.58 -11.47 1.88
N ASP A 144 4.28 -12.19 2.75
CA ASP A 144 5.35 -11.65 3.58
C ASP A 144 6.55 -11.22 2.71
N GLY A 145 7.35 -10.28 3.21
CA GLY A 145 8.52 -9.74 2.52
C GLY A 145 8.26 -8.54 1.60
N TYR A 146 7.00 -8.26 1.29
CA TYR A 146 6.61 -7.07 0.52
C TYR A 146 5.97 -6.05 1.44
N SER A 147 6.33 -4.77 1.32
CA SER A 147 5.72 -3.66 2.07
C SER A 147 4.63 -2.94 1.27
N ARG A 148 3.90 -3.68 0.43
CA ARG A 148 2.90 -3.11 -0.48
C ARG A 148 1.64 -2.63 0.22
N GLY A 149 1.25 -3.27 1.32
CA GLY A 149 0.20 -2.77 2.18
C GLY A 149 0.54 -1.38 2.75
N PHE A 150 1.76 -1.23 3.25
CA PHE A 150 2.28 0.05 3.71
C PHE A 150 2.43 1.08 2.58
N LEU A 151 2.88 0.67 1.39
CA LEU A 151 2.96 1.54 0.22
C LEU A 151 1.60 2.17 -0.12
N PHE A 152 0.55 1.35 -0.13
CA PHE A 152 -0.80 1.84 -0.38
C PHE A 152 -1.23 2.83 0.69
N ALA A 153 -0.99 2.50 1.97
CA ALA A 153 -1.28 3.38 3.08
C ALA A 153 -0.52 4.72 3.01
N PHE A 154 0.75 4.67 2.63
CA PHE A 154 1.59 5.84 2.42
C PHE A 154 1.05 6.71 1.30
N TYR A 155 0.66 6.11 0.16
CA TYR A 155 0.03 6.84 -0.93
C TYR A 155 -1.27 7.52 -0.49
N LEU A 156 -2.16 6.80 0.21
CA LEU A 156 -3.40 7.35 0.77
C LEU A 156 -3.12 8.55 1.68
N LYS A 157 -2.14 8.43 2.58
CA LYS A 157 -1.74 9.55 3.46
C LYS A 157 -1.21 10.74 2.68
N MET A 158 -0.43 10.52 1.63
CA MET A 158 0.09 11.59 0.79
C MET A 158 -1.01 12.30 -0.01
N VAL A 159 -2.06 11.57 -0.43
CA VAL A 159 -3.28 12.17 -1.02
C VAL A 159 -4.02 13.02 -0.01
N GLN A 160 -4.18 12.53 1.22
CA GLN A 160 -4.80 13.27 2.33
C GLN A 160 -4.06 14.60 2.58
N VAL A 161 -2.74 14.54 2.72
CA VAL A 161 -1.89 15.72 2.96
C VAL A 161 -1.96 16.68 1.78
N HIS A 162 -1.83 16.19 0.54
CA HIS A 162 -1.94 17.01 -0.66
C HIS A 162 -3.29 17.73 -0.76
N SER A 163 -4.37 17.03 -0.40
CA SER A 163 -5.74 17.55 -0.44
C SER A 163 -6.10 18.39 0.79
N LYS A 164 -5.17 18.58 1.74
CA LYS A 164 -5.38 19.30 3.01
C LYS A 164 -6.58 18.77 3.81
N GLN A 165 -6.85 17.47 3.73
CA GLN A 165 -7.96 16.84 4.44
C GLN A 165 -7.57 16.52 5.89
N LYS A 166 -8.38 16.98 6.84
CA LYS A 166 -8.10 16.83 8.28
C LYS A 166 -8.40 15.43 8.83
N ASN A 167 -9.37 14.74 8.23
CA ASN A 167 -9.84 13.46 8.74
C ASN A 167 -9.12 12.30 8.06
N SER A 168 -9.08 11.16 8.76
CA SER A 168 -8.44 9.93 8.29
C SER A 168 -8.97 9.50 6.93
N PHE A 169 -8.06 9.28 5.99
CA PHE A 169 -8.36 9.00 4.58
C PHE A 169 -8.41 7.49 4.27
N PHE A 170 -8.52 6.62 5.27
CA PHE A 170 -8.46 5.17 5.08
C PHE A 170 -9.86 4.56 4.93
N PRO A 171 -10.25 4.06 3.74
CA PRO A 171 -11.55 3.42 3.55
C PRO A 171 -11.52 2.01 4.17
N LEU A 172 -11.65 1.93 5.49
CA LEU A 172 -11.53 0.67 6.25
C LEU A 172 -12.57 -0.38 5.83
N SER A 173 -13.71 0.04 5.26
CA SER A 173 -14.75 -0.86 4.76
C SER A 173 -14.22 -1.87 3.73
N MET A 174 -13.25 -1.49 2.89
CA MET A 174 -12.67 -2.42 1.90
C MET A 174 -11.89 -3.57 2.56
N ILE A 175 -11.34 -3.35 3.77
CA ILE A 175 -10.60 -4.38 4.52
C ILE A 175 -11.55 -5.50 4.95
N ASN A 176 -12.80 -5.17 5.26
CA ASN A 176 -13.83 -6.14 5.66
C ASN A 176 -14.19 -7.11 4.52
N LEU A 177 -13.83 -6.78 3.28
CA LEU A 177 -14.05 -7.61 2.10
C LEU A 177 -12.88 -8.56 1.79
N LEU A 178 -11.68 -8.30 2.35
CA LEU A 178 -10.52 -9.17 2.18
C LEU A 178 -10.72 -10.62 2.69
N PRO A 179 -11.47 -10.92 3.78
CA PRO A 179 -11.77 -12.31 4.16
C PRO A 179 -12.47 -13.13 3.08
N LEU A 180 -13.15 -12.48 2.12
CA LEU A 180 -13.82 -13.14 1.01
C LEU A 180 -12.84 -13.53 -0.11
N THR A 181 -11.60 -13.02 -0.05
CA THR A 181 -10.52 -13.40 -0.94
C THR A 181 -9.87 -14.70 -0.44
N LYS A 182 -9.55 -15.62 -1.37
CA LYS A 182 -9.14 -16.98 -1.01
C LYS A 182 -7.63 -17.14 -0.79
N SER A 183 -6.83 -16.16 -1.17
CA SER A 183 -5.37 -16.27 -1.22
C SER A 183 -4.70 -14.97 -0.80
N LYS A 184 -3.52 -15.08 -0.18
CA LYS A 184 -2.62 -13.95 0.04
C LYS A 184 -2.20 -13.33 -1.30
N SER A 185 -2.03 -12.00 -1.33
CA SER A 185 -1.62 -11.26 -2.52
C SER A 185 -0.24 -10.62 -2.35
N ILE A 186 0.61 -10.74 -3.37
CA ILE A 186 1.87 -9.97 -3.47
C ILE A 186 1.55 -8.50 -3.82
N LYS A 187 0.53 -8.26 -4.67
CA LYS A 187 0.03 -6.94 -5.08
C LYS A 187 -1.19 -6.57 -4.22
N ILE A 188 -1.08 -6.63 -2.88
CA ILE A 188 -2.21 -6.35 -1.97
C ILE A 188 -2.74 -4.92 -2.15
N ASP A 189 -1.87 -3.98 -2.50
CA ASP A 189 -2.21 -2.61 -2.86
C ASP A 189 -3.18 -2.53 -4.06
N TRP A 190 -2.88 -3.25 -5.14
CA TRP A 190 -3.75 -3.31 -6.31
C TRP A 190 -5.07 -4.02 -6.02
N LEU A 191 -5.05 -5.07 -5.20
CA LEU A 191 -6.28 -5.74 -4.77
C LEU A 191 -7.19 -4.80 -3.97
N LEU A 192 -6.62 -4.02 -3.06
CA LEU A 192 -7.36 -3.01 -2.29
C LEU A 192 -7.97 -1.93 -3.20
N LEU A 193 -7.20 -1.42 -4.16
CA LEU A 193 -7.71 -0.48 -5.17
C LEU A 193 -8.89 -1.07 -5.95
N ILE A 194 -8.78 -2.32 -6.42
CA ILE A 194 -9.85 -3.01 -7.16
C ILE A 194 -11.11 -3.15 -6.30
N ILE A 195 -10.96 -3.63 -5.05
CA ILE A 195 -12.08 -3.81 -4.12
C ILE A 195 -12.75 -2.47 -3.87
N PHE A 196 -11.96 -1.42 -3.60
CA PHE A 196 -12.47 -0.07 -3.36
C PHE A 196 -13.28 0.44 -4.55
N LYS A 197 -12.75 0.34 -5.78
CA LYS A 197 -13.47 0.80 -6.99
C LYS A 197 -14.72 -0.02 -7.27
N PHE A 198 -14.67 -1.34 -7.13
CA PHE A 198 -15.85 -2.17 -7.29
C PHE A 198 -16.91 -1.89 -6.23
N GLN A 199 -16.52 -1.55 -5.01
CA GLN A 199 -17.45 -1.16 -3.95
C GLN A 199 -18.17 0.13 -4.34
N GLN A 200 -17.46 1.12 -4.90
CA GLN A 200 -18.07 2.35 -5.42
C GLN A 200 -19.02 2.11 -6.60
N PHE A 201 -18.67 1.20 -7.52
CA PHE A 201 -19.48 0.97 -8.72
C PHE A 201 -20.70 0.07 -8.51
N PHE A 202 -20.60 -0.92 -7.63
CA PHE A 202 -21.67 -1.89 -7.39
C PHE A 202 -22.47 -1.62 -6.12
N GLY A 203 -21.90 -0.86 -5.18
CA GLY A 203 -22.34 -0.88 -3.78
C GLY A 203 -21.76 -2.07 -3.02
N GLU A 204 -21.74 -1.95 -1.69
CA GLU A 204 -21.14 -2.95 -0.80
C GLU A 204 -21.86 -4.30 -0.87
N GLU A 205 -23.19 -4.33 -0.76
CA GLU A 205 -23.99 -5.56 -0.75
C GLU A 205 -23.77 -6.40 -2.01
N LYS A 206 -23.90 -5.76 -3.19
CA LYS A 206 -23.72 -6.41 -4.49
C LYS A 206 -22.28 -6.91 -4.67
N LEU A 207 -21.29 -6.18 -4.17
CA LEU A 207 -19.90 -6.64 -4.21
C LEU A 207 -19.69 -7.87 -3.32
N ILE A 208 -20.25 -7.89 -2.10
CA ILE A 208 -20.19 -9.04 -1.20
C ILE A 208 -20.77 -10.28 -1.88
N GLU A 209 -21.93 -10.17 -2.53
CA GLU A 209 -22.55 -11.28 -3.29
C GLU A 209 -21.61 -11.79 -4.39
N LYS A 210 -21.08 -10.88 -5.21
CA LYS A 210 -20.15 -11.22 -6.30
C LYS A 210 -18.89 -11.93 -5.80
N LEU A 211 -18.32 -11.47 -4.67
CA LEU A 211 -17.14 -12.07 -4.04
C LEU A 211 -17.44 -13.46 -3.47
N LYS A 212 -18.59 -13.63 -2.80
CA LYS A 212 -19.05 -14.94 -2.28
C LYS A 212 -19.28 -15.96 -3.39
N MET A 213 -19.84 -15.52 -4.52
CA MET A 213 -20.01 -16.34 -5.72
C MET A 213 -18.67 -16.67 -6.42
N GLY A 214 -17.57 -15.99 -6.04
CA GLY A 214 -16.27 -16.16 -6.66
C GLY A 214 -16.26 -15.69 -8.11
N ILE A 215 -17.04 -14.65 -8.44
CA ILE A 215 -17.07 -14.10 -9.80
C ILE A 215 -15.69 -13.51 -10.11
N PRO A 216 -15.03 -13.95 -11.21
CA PRO A 216 -13.70 -13.49 -11.55
C PRO A 216 -13.69 -12.02 -11.95
N PHE A 217 -12.51 -11.38 -11.81
CA PHE A 217 -12.31 -9.97 -12.11
C PHE A 217 -12.82 -9.59 -13.50
N GLU A 218 -12.51 -10.40 -14.52
CA GLU A 218 -12.87 -10.15 -15.93
C GLU A 218 -14.38 -9.99 -16.11
N LYS A 219 -15.17 -10.82 -15.43
CA LYS A 219 -16.63 -10.77 -15.50
C LYS A 219 -17.19 -9.55 -14.76
N ASN A 220 -16.63 -9.24 -13.58
CA ASN A 220 -17.01 -8.03 -12.85
C ASN A 220 -16.68 -6.78 -13.65
N PHE A 221 -15.46 -6.67 -14.17
CA PHE A 221 -14.99 -5.56 -14.98
C PHE A 221 -15.80 -5.41 -16.27
N SER A 222 -16.10 -6.51 -16.98
CA SER A 222 -16.90 -6.47 -18.20
C SER A 222 -18.31 -5.92 -17.97
N SER A 223 -18.89 -6.15 -16.79
CA SER A 223 -20.21 -5.64 -16.41
C SER A 223 -20.26 -4.15 -16.07
N LEU A 224 -19.11 -3.47 -15.98
CA LEU A 224 -19.04 -2.03 -15.78
C LEU A 224 -19.46 -1.26 -17.04
N SER A 225 -20.08 -0.10 -16.84
CA SER A 225 -20.33 0.86 -17.93
C SER A 225 -19.01 1.38 -18.52
N HIS A 226 -19.07 2.00 -19.70
CA HIS A 226 -17.87 2.58 -20.32
C HIS A 226 -17.23 3.64 -19.42
N SER A 227 -18.02 4.58 -18.90
CA SER A 227 -17.54 5.62 -17.96
C SER A 227 -16.93 5.02 -16.68
N GLN A 228 -17.51 3.95 -16.12
CA GLN A 228 -16.92 3.28 -14.95
C GLN A 228 -15.56 2.62 -15.27
N LYS A 229 -15.39 2.09 -16.50
CA LYS A 229 -14.10 1.53 -16.95
C LYS A 229 -13.07 2.65 -17.13
N GLU A 230 -13.45 3.77 -17.72
CA GLU A 230 -12.58 4.94 -17.85
C GLU A 230 -12.13 5.48 -16.48
N ASP A 231 -13.07 5.64 -15.53
CA ASP A 231 -12.77 6.04 -14.16
C ASP A 231 -11.81 5.05 -13.48
N PHE A 232 -12.06 3.74 -13.64
CA PHE A 232 -11.18 2.70 -13.11
C PHE A 232 -9.76 2.80 -13.68
N PHE A 233 -9.61 2.96 -14.99
CA PHE A 233 -8.31 3.09 -15.64
C PHE A 233 -7.60 4.39 -15.25
N SER A 234 -8.31 5.52 -15.24
CA SER A 234 -7.75 6.82 -14.85
C SER A 234 -7.17 6.79 -13.45
N GLU A 235 -7.91 6.22 -12.50
CA GLU A 235 -7.47 6.10 -11.11
C GLU A 235 -6.38 5.04 -10.92
N GLY A 236 -6.46 3.93 -11.64
CA GLY A 236 -5.39 2.93 -11.69
C GLY A 236 -4.08 3.49 -12.23
N LEU A 237 -4.14 4.27 -13.32
CA LEU A 237 -2.99 4.95 -13.90
C LEU A 237 -2.43 6.01 -12.94
N SER A 238 -3.29 6.77 -12.26
CA SER A 238 -2.90 7.73 -11.24
C SER A 238 -2.12 7.07 -10.11
N TYR A 239 -2.61 5.94 -9.59
CA TYR A 239 -1.90 5.16 -8.58
C TYR A 239 -0.58 4.60 -9.12
N ALA A 240 -0.60 3.94 -10.28
CA ALA A 240 0.60 3.35 -10.90
C ALA A 240 1.71 4.38 -11.14
N TYR A 241 1.35 5.55 -11.66
CA TYR A 241 2.26 6.68 -11.83
C TYR A 241 2.84 7.08 -10.47
N SER A 242 1.97 7.24 -9.46
CA SER A 242 2.39 7.73 -8.15
C SER A 242 3.40 6.84 -7.46
N ILE A 243 3.26 5.52 -7.62
CA ILE A 243 4.20 4.55 -7.04
C ILE A 243 5.30 4.13 -8.02
N ASN A 244 5.39 4.76 -9.20
CA ASN A 244 6.33 4.42 -10.28
C ASN A 244 6.31 2.91 -10.62
N ASP A 245 5.12 2.30 -10.69
CA ASP A 245 4.93 0.89 -11.07
C ASP A 245 4.79 0.78 -12.59
N LYS A 246 5.94 0.96 -13.28
CA LYS A 246 6.03 0.93 -14.74
C LYS A 246 5.50 -0.37 -15.35
N GLU A 247 5.79 -1.50 -14.69
CA GLU A 247 5.30 -2.81 -15.15
C GLU A 247 3.78 -2.82 -15.17
N THR A 248 3.12 -2.38 -14.10
CA THR A 248 1.65 -2.36 -14.08
C THR A 248 1.09 -1.30 -15.04
N LEU A 249 1.74 -0.14 -15.19
CA LEU A 249 1.34 0.90 -16.13
C LEU A 249 1.35 0.41 -17.59
N LEU A 250 2.43 -0.26 -18.01
CA LEU A 250 2.53 -0.85 -19.35
C LEU A 250 1.52 -1.98 -19.61
N ASN A 251 0.98 -2.56 -18.54
CA ASN A 251 0.00 -3.64 -18.60
C ASN A 251 -1.45 -3.15 -18.55
N LEU A 252 -1.67 -1.86 -18.26
CA LEU A 252 -2.99 -1.20 -18.27
C LEU A 252 -3.29 -0.54 -19.61
N LEU A 253 -2.25 -0.16 -20.36
CA LEU A 253 -2.30 0.35 -21.73
C LEU A 253 -2.34 -0.82 -22.73
#